data_AF-A0A966VZ59-F1
#
_entry.id   AF-A0A966VZ59-F1
#
_cell.length_a   1.000
_cell.length_b   1.000
_cell.length_c   1.000
_cell.angle_alpha   90.00
_cell.angle_beta   90.00
_cell.angle_gamma   90.00
#
_symmetry.space_group_name_H-M   'P 1'
#
loop_
_entity.id
_entity.type
_entity.pdbx_description
1 polymer ?
#
loop_
_entity_poly.entity_id
_entity_poly.type
_entity_poly.pdbx_seq_one_letter_code
_entity_poly.pdbx_strand_id
1 'polypeptide(L)'
;MDLTVDLFKAEIADALRSYDKYILCLAKTPEDCEGALQRLVEKAIKAYQNRGPGLRHGIALDNQVTIILSQPPEDSILDKPLCGIYFNLSSPYHKKRAAQPVKVER
;
A
#
# COMPACT_ATOMS: atom_id res chain seq x y z
N MET A 1 11.78 12.49 12.59
CA MET A 1 10.34 12.81 12.41
C MET A 1 9.59 11.50 12.55
N ASP A 2 8.56 11.44 13.38
CA ASP A 2 7.76 10.22 13.54
C ASP A 2 6.83 10.04 12.34
N LEU A 3 7.04 8.97 11.58
CA LEU A 3 6.22 8.65 10.42
C LEU A 3 4.90 8.02 10.89
N THR A 4 3.79 8.73 10.68
CA THR A 4 2.44 8.26 10.99
C THR A 4 1.57 8.24 9.74
N VAL A 5 0.45 7.52 9.79
CA VAL A 5 -0.53 7.48 8.68
C VAL A 5 -1.09 8.87 8.38
N ASP A 6 -1.22 9.73 9.40
CA ASP A 6 -1.76 11.09 9.24
C ASP A 6 -0.99 11.94 8.23
N LEU A 7 0.32 11.70 8.07
CA LEU A 7 1.15 12.39 7.08
C LEU A 7 0.77 12.05 5.63
N PHE A 8 0.04 10.95 5.39
CA PHE A 8 -0.31 10.44 4.06
C PHE A 8 -1.81 10.56 3.72
N LYS A 9 -2.56 11.38 4.47
CA LYS A 9 -4.01 11.57 4.27
C LYS A 9 -4.36 12.06 2.87
N ALA A 10 -3.54 12.94 2.30
CA ALA A 10 -3.77 13.48 0.95
C ALA A 10 -3.69 12.36 -0.10
N GLU A 11 -2.65 11.53 -0.03
CA GLU A 11 -2.44 10.41 -0.93
C GLU A 11 -3.55 9.36 -0.82
N ILE A 12 -4.03 9.08 0.40
CA ILE A 12 -5.18 8.20 0.65
C ILE A 12 -6.45 8.80 0.03
N ALA A 13 -6.71 10.09 0.21
CA ALA A 13 -7.87 10.76 -0.36
C ALA A 13 -7.85 10.73 -1.89
N ASP A 14 -6.68 10.91 -2.50
CA ASP A 14 -6.50 10.86 -3.95
C ASP A 14 -6.75 9.44 -4.51
N ALA A 15 -6.31 8.42 -3.78
CA ALA A 15 -6.59 7.02 -4.09
C ALA A 15 -8.10 6.70 -3.99
N LEU A 16 -8.80 7.19 -2.96
CA LEU A 16 -10.25 7.02 -2.82
C LEU A 16 -11.02 7.68 -3.96
N ARG A 17 -10.65 8.91 -4.35
CA ARG A 17 -11.25 9.57 -5.53
C ARG A 17 -11.03 8.77 -6.82
N SER A 18 -9.90 8.09 -6.93
CA SER A 18 -9.61 7.21 -8.08
C SER A 18 -10.46 5.94 -8.04
N TYR A 19 -10.69 5.38 -6.84
CA TYR A 19 -11.58 4.24 -6.63
C TYR A 19 -13.04 4.55 -6.99
N ASP A 20 -13.53 5.75 -6.69
CA ASP A 20 -14.89 6.16 -7.07
C ASP A 20 -15.01 6.47 -8.56
N LYS A 21 -13.96 7.06 -9.17
CA LYS A 21 -13.98 7.53 -10.56
C LYS A 21 -13.77 6.41 -11.57
N TYR A 22 -12.92 5.44 -11.28
CA TYR A 22 -12.68 4.27 -12.12
C TYR A 22 -13.42 3.09 -11.49
N ILE A 23 -14.24 2.34 -12.24
CA ILE A 23 -14.89 1.13 -11.72
C ILE A 23 -13.81 0.09 -11.37
N LEU A 24 -13.24 0.22 -10.19
CA LEU A 24 -12.28 -0.70 -9.63
C LEU A 24 -13.09 -1.78 -8.92
N CYS A 25 -13.27 -2.94 -9.56
CA CYS A 25 -13.82 -4.13 -8.89
C CYS A 25 -12.81 -4.71 -7.90
N LEU A 26 -12.52 -3.96 -6.85
CA LEU A 26 -11.96 -4.52 -5.64
C LEU A 26 -13.07 -5.31 -4.97
N ALA A 27 -12.76 -6.51 -4.50
CA ALA A 27 -13.68 -7.31 -3.70
C ALA A 27 -13.74 -6.77 -2.27
N LYS A 28 -14.01 -5.47 -2.13
CA LYS A 28 -14.02 -4.65 -0.91
C LYS A 28 -15.06 -3.55 -1.06
N THR A 29 -15.73 -3.16 0.03
CA THR A 29 -16.51 -1.92 0.06
C THR A 29 -15.57 -0.71 0.15
N PRO A 30 -16.05 0.53 -0.06
CA PRO A 30 -15.24 1.73 0.15
C PRO A 30 -14.60 1.78 1.55
N GLU A 31 -15.36 1.46 2.60
CA GLU A 31 -14.91 1.48 4.00
C GLU A 31 -13.84 0.42 4.26
N ASP A 32 -14.04 -0.79 3.72
CA ASP A 32 -13.04 -1.86 3.79
C ASP A 32 -11.76 -1.49 3.03
N CYS A 33 -11.88 -0.77 1.92
CA CYS A 33 -10.74 -0.28 1.15
C CYS A 33 -9.95 0.78 1.94
N GLU A 34 -10.62 1.75 2.56
CA GLU A 34 -9.97 2.74 3.42
C GLU A 34 -9.22 2.08 4.58
N GLY A 35 -9.89 1.17 5.29
CA GLY A 35 -9.26 0.41 6.38
C GLY A 35 -8.07 -0.44 5.91
N ALA A 36 -8.14 -1.02 4.71
CA ALA A 36 -7.01 -1.73 4.10
C ALA A 36 -5.84 -0.79 3.76
N LEU A 37 -6.12 0.39 3.21
CA LEU A 37 -5.11 1.40 2.90
C LEU A 37 -4.37 1.85 4.16
N GLN A 38 -5.08 2.21 5.22
CA GLN A 38 -4.45 2.61 6.50
C GLN A 38 -3.50 1.53 7.03
N ARG A 39 -3.97 0.27 7.08
CA ARG A 39 -3.17 -0.87 7.56
C ARG A 39 -1.95 -1.15 6.66
N LEU A 40 -2.09 -1.01 5.35
CA LEU A 40 -0.99 -1.22 4.41
C LEU A 40 0.04 -0.09 4.49
N VAL A 41 -0.39 1.17 4.69
CA VAL A 41 0.51 2.30 4.91
C VAL A 41 1.33 2.07 6.19
N GLU A 42 0.70 1.69 7.30
CA GLU A 42 1.43 1.37 8.54
C GLU A 42 2.49 0.28 8.34
N LYS A 43 2.15 -0.78 7.59
CA LYS A 43 3.10 -1.86 7.27
C LYS A 43 4.24 -1.34 6.40
N ALA A 44 3.95 -0.49 5.41
CA ALA A 44 4.96 0.09 4.54
C ALA A 44 5.90 1.03 5.33
N ILE A 45 5.37 1.81 6.28
CA ILE A 45 6.15 2.66 7.21
C ILE A 45 7.11 1.79 8.03
N LYS A 46 6.60 0.73 8.67
CA LYS A 46 7.43 -0.20 9.45
C LYS A 46 8.51 -0.85 8.59
N ALA A 47 8.18 -1.24 7.36
CA ALA A 47 9.13 -1.81 6.42
C ALA A 47 10.20 -0.78 5.97
N TYR A 48 9.81 0.48 5.79
CA TYR A 48 10.71 1.57 5.44
C TYR A 48 11.70 1.87 6.57
N GLN A 49 11.20 1.97 7.82
CA GLN A 49 12.01 2.30 9.00
C GLN A 49 12.99 1.19 9.40
N ASN A 50 12.60 -0.07 9.23
CA ASN A 50 13.40 -1.22 9.67
C ASN A 50 14.39 -1.74 8.62
N ARG A 51 14.43 -1.14 7.42
CA ARG A 51 15.33 -1.57 6.35
C ARG A 51 16.75 -1.03 6.56
N GLY A 52 17.72 -1.84 6.15
CA GLY A 52 19.14 -1.53 6.32
C GLY A 52 19.59 -0.30 5.50
N PRO A 53 20.76 0.27 5.81
CA PRO A 53 21.31 1.43 5.13
C PRO A 53 21.36 1.21 3.61
N GLY A 54 20.85 2.17 2.83
CA GLY A 54 20.84 2.11 1.36
C GLY A 54 19.62 1.43 0.73
N LEU A 55 18.73 0.81 1.51
CA LEU A 55 17.46 0.27 1.01
C LEU A 55 16.35 1.34 1.09
N ARG A 56 16.12 2.01 -0.04
CA ARG A 56 15.36 3.27 -0.14
C ARG A 56 13.84 3.12 -0.17
N HIS A 57 13.30 1.93 0.02
CA HIS A 57 11.86 1.67 -0.17
C HIS A 57 11.24 0.84 0.94
N GLY A 58 10.03 1.17 1.37
CA GLY A 58 9.15 0.34 2.20
C GLY A 58 7.97 -0.12 1.36
N ILE A 59 7.71 -1.43 1.32
CA ILE A 59 6.66 -1.99 0.46
C ILE A 59 5.72 -2.83 1.31
N ALA A 60 4.42 -2.60 1.14
CA ALA A 60 3.37 -3.44 1.68
C ALA A 60 2.32 -3.68 0.59
N LEU A 61 1.77 -4.88 0.52
CA LEU A 61 0.74 -5.21 -0.45
C LEU A 61 -0.27 -6.20 0.11
N ASP A 62 -1.44 -6.21 -0.51
CA ASP A 62 -2.38 -7.33 -0.48
C ASP A 62 -2.65 -7.82 -1.92
N ASN A 63 -3.69 -8.64 -2.10
CA ASN A 63 -4.04 -9.19 -3.42
C ASN A 63 -4.43 -8.13 -4.47
N GLN A 64 -4.78 -6.92 -4.05
CA GLN A 64 -5.46 -5.91 -4.86
C GLN A 64 -4.82 -4.52 -4.75
N VAL A 65 -4.01 -4.27 -3.74
CA VAL A 65 -3.40 -2.96 -3.48
C VAL A 65 -1.93 -3.16 -3.14
N THR A 66 -1.09 -2.33 -3.74
CA THR A 66 0.34 -2.24 -3.46
C THR A 66 0.68 -0.82 -3.02
N ILE A 67 1.34 -0.67 -1.88
CA ILE A 67 1.84 0.60 -1.34
C ILE A 67 3.36 0.57 -1.34
N ILE A 68 3.96 1.62 -1.91
CA ILE A 68 5.40 1.82 -1.98
C ILE A 68 5.75 3.16 -1.36
N LEU A 69 6.47 3.16 -0.25
CA LEU A 69 7.15 4.31 0.28
C LEU A 69 8.55 4.38 -0.29
N SER A 70 8.96 5.53 -0.81
CA SER A 70 10.28 5.75 -1.41
C SER A 70 10.97 6.94 -0.78
N GLN A 71 12.26 6.80 -0.50
CA GLN A 71 13.09 7.93 -0.10
C GLN A 71 13.06 8.98 -1.23
N PRO A 72 12.81 10.26 -0.90
CA PRO A 72 12.89 11.30 -1.90
C PRO A 72 14.35 11.47 -2.36
N PRO A 73 14.57 12.06 -3.54
CA PRO A 73 15.91 12.49 -3.98
C PRO A 73 16.63 13.34 -2.91
N GLU A 74 17.96 13.27 -2.86
CA GLU A 74 18.76 13.98 -1.83
C GLU A 74 18.61 15.51 -1.89
N ASP A 75 18.27 16.04 -3.06
CA ASP A 75 18.01 17.45 -3.34
C ASP A 75 16.55 17.87 -3.05
N SER A 76 15.72 16.96 -2.54
CA SER A 76 14.33 17.24 -2.23
C SER A 76 14.14 17.97 -0.89
N ILE A 77 13.18 18.90 -0.87
CA ILE A 77 12.76 19.65 0.34
C ILE A 77 11.73 18.85 1.15
N LEU A 78 11.38 17.63 0.73
CA LEU A 78 10.32 16.84 1.36
C LEU A 78 10.79 16.21 2.67
N ASP A 79 10.11 16.54 3.76
CA ASP A 79 10.37 15.99 5.10
C ASP A 79 9.82 14.56 5.30
N LYS A 80 9.09 14.02 4.31
CA LYS A 80 8.46 12.68 4.35
C LYS A 80 8.76 11.88 3.08
N PRO A 81 8.75 10.53 3.13
CA PRO A 81 8.92 9.70 1.95
C PRO A 81 7.78 9.87 0.95
N LEU A 82 8.07 9.65 -0.32
CA LEU A 82 7.06 9.60 -1.38
C LEU A 82 6.20 8.36 -1.19
N CYS A 83 4.88 8.47 -1.33
CA CYS A 83 3.94 7.37 -1.17
C CYS A 83 3.20 7.10 -2.49
N GLY A 84 3.46 5.94 -3.09
CA GLY A 84 2.72 5.44 -4.25
C GLY A 84 1.69 4.40 -3.82
N ILE A 85 0.41 4.64 -4.13
CA ILE A 85 -0.69 3.70 -3.91
C ILE A 85 -1.16 3.19 -5.27
N TYR A 86 -1.00 1.89 -5.50
CA TYR A 86 -1.32 1.23 -6.76
C TYR A 86 -2.44 0.22 -6.54
N PHE A 87 -3.50 0.33 -7.32
CA PHE A 87 -4.52 -0.71 -7.41
C PHE A 87 -4.07 -1.75 -8.43
N ASN A 88 -3.81 -2.97 -7.97
CA ASN A 88 -3.50 -4.10 -8.83
C ASN A 88 -4.75 -4.42 -9.65
N LEU A 89 -4.68 -4.23 -10.97
CA LEU A 89 -5.82 -4.42 -11.86
C LEU A 89 -6.35 -5.85 -11.74
N SER A 90 -7.63 -5.98 -11.33
CA SER A 90 -8.34 -7.24 -11.37
C SER A 90 -8.64 -7.58 -12.83
N SER A 91 -7.95 -8.58 -13.37
CA SER A 91 -8.27 -9.12 -14.69
C SER A 91 -9.18 -10.33 -14.51
N PRO A 92 -10.23 -10.53 -15.34
CA PRO A 92 -10.98 -11.78 -15.35
C PRO A 92 -10.09 -12.99 -15.69
N TYR A 93 -8.91 -12.75 -16.26
CA TYR A 93 -7.89 -13.77 -16.56
C TYR A 93 -6.90 -14.01 -15.41
N HIS A 94 -6.90 -13.18 -14.36
CA HIS A 94 -6.15 -13.48 -13.13
C HIS A 94 -6.87 -14.62 -12.40
N LYS A 95 -6.44 -15.87 -12.65
CA LYS A 95 -6.92 -17.04 -11.90
C LYS A 95 -6.74 -16.76 -10.41
N LYS A 96 -7.82 -16.80 -9.63
CA LYS A 96 -7.75 -16.75 -8.17
C LYS A 96 -6.77 -17.83 -7.72
N ARG A 97 -5.61 -17.41 -7.20
CA ARG A 97 -4.62 -18.33 -6.65
C ARG A 97 -5.32 -19.01 -5.46
N ALA A 98 -5.59 -20.31 -5.60
CA ALA A 98 -6.24 -21.08 -4.56
C ALA A 98 -5.46 -20.91 -3.25
N ALA A 99 -6.17 -20.73 -2.13
CA ALA A 99 -5.54 -20.64 -0.82
C ALA A 99 -4.63 -21.86 -0.65
N GLN A 100 -3.33 -21.62 -0.40
CA GLN A 100 -2.43 -22.72 -0.13
C GLN A 100 -2.86 -23.35 1.20
N PRO A 101 -3.08 -24.67 1.25
CA PRO A 101 -3.43 -25.33 2.50
C PRO A 101 -2.31 -25.08 3.50
N VAL A 102 -2.67 -24.56 4.67
CA VAL A 102 -1.74 -24.42 5.79
C VAL A 102 -1.27 -25.82 6.15
N LYS A 103 0.04 -26.09 5.99
CA LYS A 103 0.63 -27.33 6.48
C LYS A 103 0.52 -27.33 8.00
N VAL A 104 -0.38 -28.15 8.53
CA VAL A 104 -0.38 -28.51 9.94
C VAL A 104 0.73 -29.53 10.13
N GLU A 105 1.85 -29.11 10.70
CA GLU A 105 2.91 -30.00 11.16
C GLU A 105 2.34 -30.85 12.31
N ARG A 106 2.40 -32.18 12.16
CA ARG A 106 2.00 -33.15 13.19
C ARG A 106 3.23 -33.65 13.92
#